data_AF-C5CZX2-F1
#
_entry.id   AF-C5CZX2-F1
#
_cell.length_a   1.000
_cell.length_b   1.000
_cell.length_c   1.000
_cell.angle_alpha   90.00
_cell.angle_beta   90.00
_cell.angle_gamma   90.00
#
_symmetry.space_group_name_H-M   'P 1'
#
loop_
_entity.id
_entity.type
_entity.pdbx_description
1 polymer ?
#
loop_
_entity_poly.entity_id
_entity_poly.type
_entity_poly.pdbx_seq_one_letter_code
_entity_poly.pdbx_strand_id
1 'polypeptide(L)'
;MSTSVLAQTAASASCVPASERQIEALFDRWNASLATQDPDKVVANYAPDGVLLATVSNQPRTSPAEIRDYFVKFLKGAPQGKIDSRTIRVGCNVAQDIGTYTFKFKDGKAVHARYTYVYEWLNGQWLIAHHHSSAMPESIAAK
;
A
#
# COMPACT_ATOMS: atom_id res chain seq x y z
N MET A 1 -15.29 -29.48 46.96
CA MET A 1 -15.37 -29.13 45.53
C MET A 1 -14.26 -28.14 45.26
N SER A 2 -13.16 -28.57 44.64
CA SER A 2 -12.04 -27.68 44.29
C SER A 2 -11.95 -27.61 42.77
N THR A 3 -12.45 -26.52 42.21
CA THR A 3 -12.36 -26.23 40.78
C THR A 3 -10.95 -25.77 40.47
N SER A 4 -10.17 -26.61 39.79
CA SER A 4 -8.92 -26.21 39.13
C SER A 4 -9.24 -25.17 38.06
N VAL A 5 -8.71 -23.97 38.21
CA VAL A 5 -8.64 -22.99 37.14
C VAL A 5 -7.45 -23.38 36.26
N LEU A 6 -7.73 -23.95 35.09
CA LEU A 6 -6.72 -24.13 34.06
C LEU A 6 -6.39 -22.75 33.49
N ALA A 7 -5.19 -22.25 33.80
CA ALA A 7 -4.62 -21.11 33.11
C ALA A 7 -4.33 -21.53 31.66
N GLN A 8 -5.18 -21.10 30.73
CA GLN A 8 -4.95 -21.28 29.31
C GLN A 8 -3.77 -20.39 28.92
N THR A 9 -2.59 -20.97 28.72
CA THR A 9 -1.47 -20.28 28.09
C THR A 9 -1.90 -19.90 26.67
N ALA A 10 -2.06 -18.60 26.41
CA ALA A 10 -2.22 -18.10 25.06
C ALA A 10 -1.00 -18.55 24.24
N ALA A 11 -1.23 -19.31 23.16
CA ALA A 11 -0.16 -19.67 22.26
C ALA A 11 0.50 -18.38 21.76
N SER A 12 1.82 -18.27 21.91
CA SER A 12 2.58 -17.19 21.31
C SER A 12 2.45 -17.33 19.80
N ALA A 13 1.58 -16.53 19.18
CA ALA A 13 1.46 -16.51 17.72
C ALA A 13 2.83 -16.10 17.15
N SER A 14 3.49 -17.01 16.44
CA SER A 14 4.74 -16.72 15.75
C SER A 14 4.44 -15.85 14.55
N CYS A 15 5.12 -14.71 14.46
CA CYS A 15 5.01 -13.81 13.32
C CYS A 15 5.68 -14.42 12.08
N VAL A 16 5.20 -14.07 10.88
CA VAL A 16 5.89 -14.43 9.64
C VAL A 16 7.23 -13.68 9.57
N PRO A 17 8.36 -14.37 9.32
CA PRO A 17 9.62 -13.68 9.03
C PRO A 17 9.52 -12.90 7.71
N ALA A 18 9.95 -11.63 7.72
CA ALA A 18 10.06 -10.82 6.52
C ALA A 18 11.34 -9.99 6.54
N SER A 19 12.00 -9.91 5.39
CA SER A 19 13.14 -9.03 5.13
C SER A 19 12.67 -7.74 4.45
N GLU A 20 13.45 -6.68 4.56
CA GLU A 20 13.17 -5.42 3.88
C GLU A 20 12.99 -5.63 2.36
N ARG A 21 13.87 -6.42 1.74
CA ARG A 21 13.78 -6.75 0.30
C ARG A 21 12.45 -7.41 -0.10
N GLN A 22 11.86 -8.24 0.76
CA GLN A 22 10.55 -8.82 0.50
C GLN A 22 9.45 -7.75 0.54
N ILE A 23 9.57 -6.76 1.43
CA ILE A 23 8.63 -5.63 1.51
C ILE A 23 8.81 -4.69 0.31
N GLU A 24 10.04 -4.44 -0.13
CA GLU A 24 10.32 -3.66 -1.35
C GLU A 24 9.62 -4.22 -2.58
N ALA A 25 9.66 -5.54 -2.75
CA ALA A 25 9.06 -6.25 -3.87
C ALA A 25 7.52 -6.13 -3.90
N LEU A 26 6.87 -5.77 -2.78
CA LEU A 26 5.42 -5.53 -2.75
C LEU A 26 5.04 -4.28 -3.54
N PHE A 27 5.87 -3.24 -3.52
CA PHE A 27 5.69 -2.09 -4.41
C PHE A 27 5.84 -2.50 -5.87
N ASP A 28 6.84 -3.33 -6.21
CA ASP A 28 7.06 -3.79 -7.58
C ASP A 28 5.87 -4.60 -8.10
N ARG A 29 5.33 -5.51 -7.26
CA ARG A 29 4.10 -6.27 -7.55
C ARG A 29 2.92 -5.33 -7.81
N TRP A 30 2.70 -4.35 -6.92
CA TRP A 30 1.62 -3.38 -7.07
C TRP A 30 1.80 -2.51 -8.32
N ASN A 31 3.02 -2.02 -8.59
CA ASN A 31 3.33 -1.19 -9.75
C ASN A 31 3.17 -1.98 -11.07
N ALA A 32 3.55 -3.26 -11.09
CA ALA A 32 3.32 -4.15 -12.23
C ALA A 32 1.81 -4.33 -12.52
N SER A 33 0.96 -4.35 -11.49
CA SER A 33 -0.49 -4.38 -11.67
C SER A 33 -1.06 -3.10 -12.31
N LEU A 34 -0.41 -1.94 -12.12
CA LEU A 34 -0.80 -0.73 -12.85
C LEU A 34 -0.55 -0.87 -14.35
N ALA A 35 0.57 -1.51 -14.72
CA ALA A 35 0.96 -1.69 -16.12
C ALA A 35 -0.01 -2.57 -16.91
N THR A 36 -0.81 -3.42 -16.24
CA THR A 36 -1.85 -4.23 -16.90
C THR A 36 -3.09 -3.43 -17.29
N GLN A 37 -3.22 -2.18 -16.79
CA GLN A 37 -4.41 -1.33 -16.98
C GLN A 37 -5.72 -1.97 -16.50
N ASP A 38 -5.62 -2.95 -15.59
CA ASP A 38 -6.74 -3.71 -15.06
C ASP A 38 -6.93 -3.34 -13.59
N PRO A 39 -8.01 -2.60 -13.23
CA PRO A 39 -8.22 -2.15 -11.87
C PRO A 39 -8.39 -3.31 -10.88
N ASP A 40 -8.89 -4.47 -11.32
CA ASP A 40 -9.11 -5.62 -10.46
C ASP A 40 -7.77 -6.25 -10.02
N LYS A 41 -6.76 -6.23 -10.90
CA LYS A 41 -5.40 -6.65 -10.54
C LYS A 41 -4.74 -5.69 -9.55
N VAL A 42 -5.06 -4.40 -9.60
CA VAL A 42 -4.57 -3.43 -8.61
C VAL A 42 -5.22 -3.67 -7.26
N VAL A 43 -6.55 -3.81 -7.23
CA VAL A 43 -7.35 -4.05 -6.02
C VAL A 43 -6.94 -5.35 -5.32
N ALA A 44 -6.53 -6.39 -6.06
CA ALA A 44 -6.03 -7.64 -5.49
C ALA A 44 -4.78 -7.50 -4.59
N ASN A 45 -4.12 -6.34 -4.60
CA ASN A 45 -3.01 -6.05 -3.67
C ASN A 45 -3.48 -5.52 -2.31
N TYR A 46 -4.75 -5.14 -2.16
CA TYR A 46 -5.30 -4.53 -0.95
C TYR A 46 -5.97 -5.57 -0.06
N ALA A 47 -5.91 -5.33 1.25
CA ALA A 47 -6.70 -6.10 2.22
C ALA A 47 -8.20 -5.84 2.00
N PRO A 48 -9.10 -6.79 2.37
CA PRO A 48 -10.54 -6.58 2.24
C PRO A 48 -11.07 -5.33 2.94
N ASP A 49 -10.42 -4.92 4.03
CA ASP A 49 -10.67 -3.72 4.85
C ASP A 49 -9.63 -2.61 4.61
N GLY A 50 -8.84 -2.70 3.55
CA GLY A 50 -7.79 -1.75 3.23
C GLY A 50 -8.32 -0.34 2.96
N VAL A 51 -7.52 0.67 3.32
CA VAL A 51 -7.85 2.09 3.13
C VAL A 51 -6.88 2.76 2.17
N LEU A 52 -7.41 3.51 1.21
CA LEU A 52 -6.65 4.36 0.29
C LEU A 52 -7.01 5.84 0.49
N LEU A 53 -5.99 6.64 0.78
CA LEU A 53 -6.01 8.10 0.73
C LEU A 53 -5.17 8.54 -0.46
N ALA A 54 -5.81 8.90 -1.56
CA ALA A 54 -5.14 9.12 -2.83
C ALA A 54 -4.82 10.59 -3.12
N THR A 55 -3.80 10.85 -3.93
CA THR A 55 -3.31 12.21 -4.23
C THR A 55 -4.34 13.13 -4.88
N VAL A 56 -5.20 12.59 -5.74
CA VAL A 56 -6.09 13.36 -6.63
C VAL A 56 -7.57 13.18 -6.29
N SER A 57 -7.89 12.76 -5.07
CA SER A 57 -9.27 12.60 -4.62
C SER A 57 -9.42 12.98 -3.15
N ASN A 58 -10.37 13.85 -2.84
CA ASN A 58 -10.71 14.21 -1.46
C ASN A 58 -11.46 13.09 -0.72
N GLN A 59 -11.99 12.10 -1.44
CA GLN A 59 -12.77 11.00 -0.88
C GLN A 59 -11.84 9.86 -0.46
N PRO A 60 -11.75 9.53 0.85
CA PRO A 60 -11.15 8.28 1.30
C PRO A 60 -11.85 7.09 0.66
N ARG A 61 -11.07 6.07 0.27
CA ARG A 61 -11.61 4.79 -0.22
C ARG A 61 -11.42 3.76 0.88
N THR A 62 -12.50 3.24 1.42
CA THR A 62 -12.51 2.33 2.58
C THR A 62 -13.17 1.00 2.25
N SER A 63 -13.34 0.68 0.97
CA SER A 63 -13.80 -0.62 0.50
C SER A 63 -13.14 -1.00 -0.83
N PRO A 64 -13.09 -2.30 -1.19
CA PRO A 64 -12.55 -2.74 -2.47
C PRO A 64 -13.22 -2.08 -3.68
N ALA A 65 -14.54 -1.87 -3.62
CA ALA A 65 -15.30 -1.22 -4.70
C ALA A 65 -14.89 0.25 -4.89
N GLU A 66 -14.67 0.97 -3.80
CA GLU A 66 -14.24 2.37 -3.83
C GLU A 66 -12.79 2.53 -4.30
N ILE A 67 -11.91 1.63 -3.87
CA ILE A 67 -10.52 1.54 -4.34
C ILE A 67 -10.51 1.26 -5.85
N ARG A 68 -11.35 0.33 -6.31
CA ARG A 68 -11.53 0.01 -7.73
C ARG A 68 -11.97 1.22 -8.55
N ASP A 69 -12.99 1.97 -8.10
CA ASP A 69 -13.45 3.19 -8.79
C ASP A 69 -12.32 4.21 -8.97
N TYR A 70 -11.46 4.37 -7.95
CA TYR A 70 -10.30 5.23 -8.07
C TYR A 70 -9.36 4.75 -9.18
N PHE A 71 -9.01 3.46 -9.20
CA PHE A 71 -8.09 2.92 -10.19
C PHE A 71 -8.66 2.86 -11.61
N VAL A 72 -9.97 2.71 -11.79
CA VAL A 72 -10.63 2.86 -13.11
C VAL A 72 -10.30 4.21 -13.76
N LYS A 73 -10.20 5.28 -12.96
CA LYS A 73 -9.84 6.62 -13.45
C LYS A 73 -8.34 6.78 -13.57
N PHE A 74 -7.59 6.39 -12.55
CA PHE A 74 -6.13 6.55 -12.47
C PHE A 74 -5.39 5.82 -13.61
N LEU A 75 -5.82 4.59 -13.93
CA LEU A 75 -5.17 3.76 -14.96
C LEU A 75 -5.32 4.29 -16.39
N LYS A 76 -6.29 5.19 -16.65
CA LYS A 76 -6.43 5.85 -17.97
C LYS A 76 -5.18 6.62 -18.36
N GLY A 77 -4.41 7.10 -17.37
CA GLY A 77 -3.14 7.79 -17.57
C GLY A 77 -1.94 6.87 -17.86
N ALA A 78 -2.13 5.54 -17.80
CA ALA A 78 -1.05 4.54 -17.86
C ALA A 78 0.14 4.89 -16.92
N PRO A 79 -0.12 5.04 -15.61
CA PRO A 79 0.89 5.46 -14.64
C PRO A 79 2.01 4.43 -14.51
N GLN A 80 3.25 4.90 -14.42
CA GLN A 80 4.43 4.11 -14.11
C GLN A 80 5.14 4.74 -12.92
N GLY A 81 5.14 4.04 -11.78
CA GLY A 81 5.77 4.50 -10.55
C GLY A 81 7.25 4.15 -10.47
N LYS A 82 8.03 5.04 -9.88
CA LYS A 82 9.43 4.81 -9.50
C LYS A 82 9.64 5.34 -8.09
N ILE A 83 10.23 4.53 -7.20
CA ILE A 83 10.65 4.98 -5.86
C ILE A 83 11.86 5.90 -5.98
N ASP A 84 11.81 7.04 -5.30
CA ASP A 84 12.90 8.01 -5.23
C ASP A 84 13.62 7.95 -3.88
N SER A 85 12.88 7.72 -2.79
CA SER A 85 13.41 7.47 -1.45
C SER A 85 12.52 6.47 -0.71
N ARG A 86 13.11 5.72 0.23
CA ARG A 86 12.44 4.64 0.95
C ARG A 86 13.01 4.49 2.35
N THR A 87 12.13 4.20 3.30
CA THR A 87 12.42 3.73 4.65
C THR A 87 11.47 2.57 4.94
N ILE A 88 12.02 1.42 5.32
CA ILE A 88 11.22 0.24 5.66
C ILE A 88 11.31 -0.03 7.16
N ARG A 89 10.18 -0.43 7.73
CA ARG A 89 10.10 -1.00 9.09
C ARG A 89 9.32 -2.30 9.05
N VAL A 90 9.93 -3.38 9.50
CA VAL A 90 9.27 -4.69 9.63
C VAL A 90 8.90 -4.93 11.09
N GLY A 91 7.64 -5.30 11.32
CA GLY A 91 7.11 -5.72 12.61
C GLY A 91 6.51 -7.14 12.54
N CYS A 92 5.79 -7.53 13.60
CA CYS A 92 5.12 -8.81 13.64
C CYS A 92 3.88 -8.81 12.74
N ASN A 93 3.90 -9.56 11.61
CA ASN A 93 2.80 -9.63 10.64
C ASN A 93 2.36 -8.27 10.05
N VAL A 94 3.18 -7.23 10.22
CA VAL A 94 2.95 -5.87 9.72
C VAL A 94 4.27 -5.31 9.20
N ALA A 95 4.22 -4.52 8.14
CA ALA A 95 5.38 -3.80 7.64
C ALA A 95 4.97 -2.43 7.09
N GLN A 96 5.92 -1.49 7.08
CA GLN A 96 5.75 -0.16 6.52
C GLN A 96 6.82 0.08 5.46
N ASP A 97 6.41 0.61 4.30
CA ASP A 97 7.29 1.16 3.26
C ASP A 97 6.86 2.62 3.04
N ILE A 98 7.74 3.55 3.40
CA ILE A 98 7.44 4.98 3.47
C ILE A 98 8.52 5.74 2.71
N GLY A 99 8.12 6.75 1.93
CA GLY A 99 9.09 7.60 1.26
C GLY A 99 8.47 8.50 0.21
N THR A 100 9.20 8.69 -0.88
CA THR A 100 8.77 9.47 -2.03
C THR A 100 8.88 8.67 -3.32
N TYR A 101 7.98 8.93 -4.25
CA TYR A 101 8.01 8.35 -5.58
C TYR A 101 7.64 9.35 -6.67
N THR A 102 7.90 8.95 -7.90
CA THR A 102 7.51 9.69 -9.09
C THR A 102 6.63 8.79 -9.96
N PHE A 103 5.45 9.28 -10.32
CA PHE A 103 4.65 8.67 -11.40
C PHE A 103 4.89 9.40 -12.72
N LYS A 104 5.21 8.64 -13.76
CA LYS A 104 5.16 9.10 -15.15
C LYS A 104 3.87 8.64 -15.80
N PHE A 105 3.27 9.51 -16.62
CA PHE A 105 2.03 9.22 -17.34
C PHE A 105 2.27 9.23 -18.85
N LYS A 106 1.36 8.60 -19.60
CA LYS A 106 1.47 8.51 -21.07
C LYS A 106 1.45 9.86 -21.80
N ASP A 107 0.92 10.91 -21.17
CA ASP A 107 0.92 12.27 -21.72
C ASP A 107 2.25 13.02 -21.46
N GLY A 108 3.26 12.32 -20.91
CA GLY A 108 4.57 12.86 -20.61
C GLY A 108 4.67 13.59 -19.27
N LYS A 109 3.56 13.78 -18.54
CA LYS A 109 3.59 14.40 -17.22
C LYS A 109 4.27 13.50 -16.21
N ALA A 110 4.92 14.13 -15.24
CA ALA A 110 5.48 13.48 -14.06
C ALA A 110 4.92 14.12 -12.79
N VAL A 111 4.60 13.31 -11.79
CA VAL A 111 4.11 13.76 -10.49
C VAL A 111 5.00 13.18 -9.41
N HIS A 112 5.66 14.06 -8.66
CA HIS A 112 6.40 13.73 -7.44
C HIS A 112 5.45 13.73 -6.24
N ALA A 113 5.51 12.69 -5.43
CA ALA A 113 4.60 12.52 -4.31
C ALA A 113 5.26 11.75 -3.17
N ARG A 114 4.68 11.92 -1.97
CA ARG A 114 5.03 11.17 -0.77
C ARG A 114 4.07 9.99 -0.65
N TYR A 115 4.55 8.89 -0.10
CA TYR A 115 3.73 7.70 0.09
C TYR A 115 3.98 7.03 1.44
N THR A 116 2.94 6.35 1.91
CA THR A 116 3.01 5.36 2.99
C THR A 116 2.23 4.13 2.52
N TYR A 117 2.90 2.98 2.45
CA TYR A 117 2.25 1.68 2.43
C TYR A 117 2.40 1.03 3.81
N VAL A 118 1.28 0.61 4.38
CA VAL A 118 1.25 -0.34 5.49
C VAL A 118 0.76 -1.65 4.92
N TYR A 119 1.56 -2.69 5.10
CA TYR A 119 1.24 -4.05 4.71
C TYR A 119 0.93 -4.89 5.93
N GLU A 120 -0.05 -5.79 5.81
CA GLU A 120 -0.36 -6.80 6.81
C GLU A 120 -0.30 -8.19 6.17
N TRP A 121 0.15 -9.16 6.97
CA TRP A 121 0.17 -10.56 6.57
C TRP A 121 -1.19 -11.21 6.87
N LEU A 122 -1.95 -11.51 5.83
CA LEU A 122 -3.28 -12.10 5.92
C LEU A 122 -3.35 -13.35 5.06
N ASN A 123 -3.75 -14.47 5.66
CA ASN A 123 -4.00 -15.74 4.97
C ASN A 123 -2.86 -16.20 4.03
N GLY A 124 -1.60 -15.98 4.42
CA GLY A 124 -0.44 -16.38 3.63
C GLY A 124 0.06 -15.35 2.61
N GLN A 125 -0.47 -14.13 2.62
CA GLN A 125 -0.08 -13.08 1.69
C GLN A 125 0.07 -11.71 2.37
N TRP A 126 1.07 -10.95 1.95
CA TRP A 126 1.18 -9.53 2.28
C TRP A 126 0.22 -8.70 1.42
N LEU A 127 -0.69 -7.99 2.08
CA LEU A 127 -1.70 -7.12 1.48
C LEU A 127 -1.58 -5.69 2.02
N ILE A 128 -1.96 -4.71 1.21
CA ILE A 128 -1.98 -3.29 1.60
C ILE A 128 -3.17 -3.07 2.54
N ALA A 129 -2.91 -2.84 3.81
CA ALA A 129 -3.90 -2.42 4.80
C ALA A 129 -4.13 -0.90 4.76
N HIS A 130 -3.08 -0.12 4.47
CA HIS A 130 -3.19 1.32 4.29
C HIS A 130 -2.27 1.82 3.18
N HIS A 131 -2.81 2.65 2.28
CA HIS A 131 -2.04 3.40 1.30
C HIS A 131 -2.40 4.88 1.42
N HIS A 132 -1.44 5.70 1.84
CA HIS A 132 -1.53 7.14 1.74
C HIS A 132 -0.61 7.62 0.61
N SER A 133 -1.14 8.44 -0.29
CA SER A 133 -0.37 9.13 -1.31
C SER A 133 -0.75 10.60 -1.36
N SER A 134 0.24 11.48 -1.38
CA SER A 134 0.02 12.92 -1.35
C SER A 134 1.05 13.65 -2.20
N ALA A 135 0.63 14.76 -2.81
CA ALA A 135 1.54 15.62 -3.57
C ALA A 135 2.64 16.16 -2.66
N MET A 136 3.76 16.59 -3.26
CA MET A 136 4.72 17.41 -2.54
C MET A 136 4.03 18.70 -2.05
N PRO A 137 4.20 19.08 -0.77
CA PRO A 137 3.44 20.17 -0.17
C PRO A 137 3.97 21.56 -0.58
N GLU A 138 5.24 21.66 -0.93
CA GLU A 138 5.85 22.91 -1.41
C GLU A 138 5.53 23.09 -2.90
N SER A 139 4.91 24.22 -3.25
CA SER A 139 4.74 24.60 -4.64
C SER A 139 6.08 24.95 -5.28
N ILE A 140 6.31 24.58 -6.54
CA ILE A 140 7.36 25.18 -7.39
C ILE A 140 7.02 26.64 -7.76
N ALA A 141 6.29 27.37 -6.91
CA ALA A 141 5.94 28.77 -7.13
C ALA A 141 7.08 29.68 -6.64
N ALA A 142 7.87 30.11 -7.62
CA ALA A 142 8.62 31.35 -7.75
C ALA A 142 9.62 31.74 -6.64
N LYS A 143 10.90 31.54 -6.95
CA LYS A 143 11.82 32.69 -6.91
C LYS A 143 11.68 33.48 -8.20
#